data_AF-A0A6P3ZI08-F1
#
_entry.id   AF-A0A6P3ZI08-F1
#
_cell.length_a   1.000
_cell.length_b   1.000
_cell.length_c   1.000
_cell.angle_alpha   90.00
_cell.angle_beta   90.00
_cell.angle_gamma   90.00
#
_symmetry.space_group_name_H-M   'P 1'
#
loop_
_entity.id
_entity.type
_entity.pdbx_description
1 polymer ?
#
loop_
_entity_poly.entity_id
_entity_poly.type
_entity_poly.pdbx_seq_one_letter_code
_entity_poly.pdbx_strand_id
1 'polypeptide(L)'
;MSTYFPPADHLTFQLQPSADADADDKHHNTKMPVIKCVSKRFVFDGSSIAALKAKAATAVSARRRPSSTPSNSDDVNAPLVQHVLTQAVNLHRTIIQPPFTEKYSIGNLVSFFVAKLTVHDHEEDKTELQDLVNYLREGNKEFREIKAKRFQGHHPCQAFFQSSKDAGNLILRKDVVNLLICSSWCNFGFYDVDFG
;
A
#
# COMPACT_ATOMS: atom_id res chain seq x y z
N MET A 1 -22.90 17.72 16.74
CA MET A 1 -21.77 17.64 15.79
C MET A 1 -22.25 16.89 14.56
N SER A 2 -22.45 17.59 13.44
CA SER A 2 -22.79 16.93 12.18
C SER A 2 -21.58 16.12 11.72
N THR A 3 -21.75 14.82 11.50
CA THR A 3 -20.67 13.98 10.97
C THR A 3 -20.49 14.30 9.50
N TYR A 4 -19.36 14.88 9.12
CA TYR A 4 -18.94 15.16 7.73
C TYR A 4 -18.78 13.91 6.85
N PHE A 5 -19.07 12.72 7.35
CA PHE A 5 -18.91 11.49 6.59
C PHE A 5 -20.14 11.24 5.72
N PRO A 6 -19.97 10.82 4.45
CA PRO A 6 -21.09 10.41 3.63
C PRO A 6 -21.87 9.25 4.31
N PRO A 7 -23.19 9.14 4.03
CA PRO A 7 -24.06 8.12 4.59
C PRO A 7 -23.53 6.71 4.40
N ALA A 8 -24.02 5.77 5.20
CA ALA A 8 -23.53 4.40 5.22
C ALA A 8 -23.90 3.53 4.03
N ASP A 9 -24.59 4.12 3.06
CA ASP A 9 -25.16 3.41 1.95
C ASP A 9 -24.06 2.73 1.15
N HIS A 10 -24.24 1.42 1.00
CA HIS A 10 -23.24 0.46 0.64
C HIS A 10 -22.56 0.83 -0.69
N LEU A 11 -21.36 1.41 -0.62
CA LEU A 11 -20.45 1.49 -1.75
C LEU A 11 -19.95 0.06 -2.05
N THR A 12 -20.77 -0.69 -2.79
CA THR A 12 -20.31 -1.86 -3.55
C THR A 12 -19.40 -1.34 -4.64
N PHE A 13 -18.11 -1.21 -4.32
CA PHE A 13 -17.09 -1.02 -5.33
C PHE A 13 -16.95 -2.34 -6.09
N GLN A 14 -17.78 -2.53 -7.12
CA GLN A 14 -17.54 -3.58 -8.09
C GLN A 14 -16.43 -3.09 -9.01
N LEU A 15 -15.27 -3.75 -8.99
CA LEU A 15 -14.35 -3.69 -10.13
C LEU A 15 -15.11 -4.28 -11.32
N GLN A 16 -15.73 -3.42 -12.13
CA GLN A 16 -16.25 -3.87 -13.41
C GLN A 16 -15.06 -4.18 -14.32
N PRO A 17 -15.03 -5.34 -14.99
CA PRO A 17 -14.08 -5.59 -16.06
C PRO A 17 -14.24 -4.48 -17.11
N SER A 18 -13.13 -3.92 -17.58
CA SER A 18 -13.13 -3.00 -18.72
C SER A 18 -13.86 -3.64 -19.89
N ALA A 19 -14.88 -2.96 -20.42
CA ALA A 19 -15.65 -3.41 -21.58
C ALA A 19 -14.85 -3.36 -22.90
N ASP A 20 -13.64 -2.78 -22.87
CA ASP A 20 -12.82 -2.56 -24.07
C ASP A 20 -11.72 -3.61 -24.27
N ALA A 21 -11.83 -4.79 -23.63
CA ALA A 21 -10.88 -5.90 -23.82
C ALA A 21 -11.22 -6.81 -25.02
N ASP A 22 -12.18 -6.44 -25.85
CA ASP A 22 -12.48 -7.14 -27.12
C ASP A 22 -11.76 -6.48 -28.30
N ALA A 23 -10.43 -6.55 -28.27
CA ALA A 23 -9.62 -6.45 -29.48
C ALA A 23 -8.29 -7.21 -29.27
N ASP A 24 -8.36 -8.51 -29.60
CA ASP A 24 -7.23 -9.32 -30.07
C ASP A 24 -6.05 -9.52 -29.08
N ASP A 25 -6.19 -10.45 -28.13
CA ASP A 25 -4.99 -11.07 -27.53
C ASP A 25 -5.22 -12.54 -27.15
N LYS A 26 -4.43 -13.43 -27.78
CA LYS A 26 -4.33 -14.85 -27.46
C LYS A 26 -3.42 -15.08 -26.25
N HIS A 27 -3.72 -14.46 -25.12
CA HIS A 27 -3.07 -14.77 -23.84
C HIS A 27 -4.09 -15.17 -22.78
N HIS A 28 -3.70 -16.17 -21.98
CA HIS A 28 -4.53 -16.92 -21.05
C HIS A 28 -5.61 -16.09 -20.35
N ASN A 29 -6.87 -16.39 -20.69
CA ASN A 29 -8.09 -15.92 -20.06
C ASN A 29 -8.12 -16.34 -18.59
N THR A 30 -7.41 -15.60 -17.74
CA THR A 30 -7.49 -15.77 -16.30
C THR A 30 -8.69 -14.95 -15.84
N LYS A 31 -9.88 -15.54 -15.95
CA LYS A 31 -11.07 -14.98 -15.31
C LYS A 31 -10.75 -14.81 -13.83
N MET A 32 -10.52 -13.58 -13.39
CA MET A 32 -10.38 -13.26 -11.97
C MET A 32 -11.64 -13.78 -11.26
N PRO A 33 -11.53 -14.61 -10.22
CA PRO A 33 -12.70 -15.12 -9.53
C PRO A 33 -13.50 -13.93 -8.99
N VAL A 34 -14.79 -13.89 -9.31
CA VAL A 34 -15.70 -12.90 -8.73
C VAL A 34 -15.92 -13.29 -7.28
N ILE A 35 -15.14 -12.68 -6.38
CA ILE A 35 -15.24 -12.91 -4.95
C ILE A 35 -16.32 -11.97 -4.39
N LYS A 36 -17.27 -12.52 -3.63
CA LYS A 36 -18.24 -11.71 -2.89
C LYS A 36 -17.51 -10.96 -1.77
N CYS A 37 -17.34 -9.66 -1.93
CA CYS A 37 -16.69 -8.78 -0.96
C CYS A 37 -17.72 -7.96 -0.18
N VAL A 38 -17.43 -7.66 1.09
CA VAL A 38 -18.24 -6.75 1.92
C VAL A 38 -17.38 -5.57 2.34
N SER A 39 -17.83 -4.36 2.01
CA SER A 39 -17.21 -3.12 2.45
C SER A 39 -17.68 -2.76 3.86
N LYS A 40 -16.73 -2.45 4.77
CA LYS A 40 -17.01 -1.96 6.13
C LYS A 40 -16.37 -0.59 6.33
N ARG A 41 -17.04 0.29 7.07
CA ARG A 41 -16.50 1.61 7.47
C ARG A 41 -16.04 1.56 8.92
N PHE A 42 -14.81 2.00 9.15
CA PHE A 42 -14.23 2.18 10.47
C PHE A 42 -13.90 3.65 10.65
N VAL A 43 -14.39 4.26 11.73
CA VAL A 43 -14.17 5.68 12.05
C VAL A 43 -13.26 5.75 13.27
N PHE A 44 -12.15 6.47 13.13
CA PHE A 44 -11.21 6.75 14.22
C PHE A 44 -11.29 8.23 14.56
N ASP A 45 -11.66 8.55 15.81
CA ASP A 45 -11.67 9.92 16.29
C ASP A 45 -10.26 10.43 16.62
N GLY A 46 -10.15 11.73 16.93
CA GLY A 46 -8.87 12.36 17.23
C GLY A 46 -8.13 11.70 18.41
N SER A 47 -8.86 11.31 19.46
CA SER A 47 -8.32 10.60 20.62
C SER A 47 -7.79 9.21 20.28
N SER A 48 -8.51 8.44 19.47
CA SER A 48 -8.14 7.10 19.04
C SER A 48 -6.90 7.14 18.15
N ILE A 49 -6.84 8.12 17.24
CA ILE A 49 -5.64 8.36 16.41
C ILE A 49 -4.45 8.75 17.29
N ALA A 50 -4.65 9.62 18.29
CA ALA A 50 -3.59 10.01 19.21
C ALA A 50 -3.06 8.81 20.02
N ALA A 51 -3.96 7.95 20.52
CA ALA A 51 -3.59 6.72 21.23
C ALA A 51 -2.81 5.75 20.32
N LEU A 52 -3.25 5.55 19.08
CA LEU A 52 -2.53 4.73 18.10
C LEU A 52 -1.13 5.26 17.80
N LYS A 53 -0.98 6.59 17.65
CA LYS A 53 0.32 7.24 17.46
C LYS A 53 1.23 7.03 18.68
N ALA A 54 0.70 7.19 19.89
CA ALA A 54 1.46 6.96 21.13
C ALA A 54 1.93 5.49 21.21
N LYS A 55 1.03 4.53 20.97
CA LYS A 55 1.37 3.11 20.93
C LYS A 55 2.41 2.80 19.85
N ALA A 56 2.34 3.43 18.68
CA ALA A 56 3.34 3.26 17.62
C ALA A 56 4.71 3.89 17.95
N ALA A 57 4.77 4.83 18.90
CA ALA A 57 6.02 5.51 19.28
C ALA A 57 6.81 4.77 20.38
N THR A 58 6.16 3.91 21.16
CA THR A 58 6.75 3.33 22.38
C THR A 58 7.81 2.23 22.18
N ALA A 59 8.16 1.82 20.94
CA ALA A 59 9.23 0.82 20.71
C ALA A 59 10.34 1.23 19.74
N VAL A 60 10.69 2.51 19.70
CA VAL A 60 11.85 2.97 18.90
C VAL A 60 13.19 2.38 19.41
N SER A 61 13.24 1.66 20.53
CA SER A 61 14.46 1.11 21.13
C SER A 61 14.75 -0.37 20.84
N ALA A 62 13.82 -1.16 20.29
CA ALA A 62 14.11 -2.54 19.92
C ALA A 62 14.24 -2.64 18.39
N ARG A 63 15.42 -2.30 17.86
CA ARG A 63 15.80 -2.67 16.50
C ARG A 63 15.91 -4.20 16.46
N ARG A 64 14.79 -4.91 16.38
CA ARG A 64 14.79 -6.32 16.00
C ARG A 64 15.10 -6.33 14.52
N ARG A 65 16.41 -6.25 14.21
CA ARG A 65 16.92 -6.82 12.97
C ARG A 65 16.27 -8.20 12.89
N PRO A 66 15.62 -8.61 11.79
CA PRO A 66 15.36 -10.02 11.58
C PRO A 66 16.73 -10.68 11.70
N SER A 67 16.95 -11.40 12.80
CA SER A 67 18.20 -12.08 13.04
C SER A 67 18.24 -13.19 12.00
N SER A 68 18.90 -12.92 10.88
CA SER A 68 19.40 -13.95 9.98
C SER A 68 20.57 -14.68 10.64
N THR A 69 20.41 -15.09 11.89
CA THR A 69 21.22 -16.12 12.52
C THR A 69 20.30 -17.33 12.56
N PRO A 70 20.53 -18.36 11.73
CA PRO A 70 19.86 -19.63 11.93
C PRO A 70 20.27 -20.10 13.34
N SER A 71 19.33 -20.02 14.27
CA SER A 71 19.39 -20.85 15.47
C SER A 71 19.31 -22.28 14.96
N ASN A 72 20.34 -23.07 15.23
CA ASN A 72 20.37 -24.49 14.95
C ASN A 72 19.34 -25.16 15.87
N SER A 73 18.08 -25.12 15.47
CA SER A 73 16.97 -25.87 16.04
C SER A 73 16.20 -26.43 14.84
N ASP A 74 15.89 -27.72 14.92
CA ASP A 74 15.62 -28.64 13.82
C ASP A 74 14.33 -28.41 12.99
N ASP A 75 13.85 -27.17 12.88
CA ASP A 75 12.63 -26.78 12.14
C ASP A 75 12.92 -26.11 10.78
N VAL A 76 13.99 -26.55 10.11
CA VAL A 76 14.55 -25.90 8.90
C VAL A 76 13.67 -26.07 7.64
N ASN A 77 12.51 -26.72 7.74
CA ASN A 77 11.69 -27.08 6.57
C ASN A 77 10.30 -26.41 6.52
N ALA A 78 9.97 -25.52 7.46
CA ALA A 78 8.71 -24.78 7.38
C ALA A 78 8.77 -23.77 6.21
N PRO A 79 7.80 -23.79 5.28
CA PRO A 79 7.79 -22.86 4.15
C PRO A 79 7.73 -21.40 4.65
N LEU A 80 8.47 -20.52 3.97
CA LEU A 80 8.42 -19.09 4.23
C LEU A 80 7.23 -18.48 3.50
N VAL A 81 6.46 -17.65 4.20
CA VAL A 81 5.32 -16.93 3.66
C VAL A 81 5.51 -15.42 3.80
N GLN A 82 4.89 -14.66 2.90
CA GLN A 82 5.00 -13.21 2.84
C GLN A 82 3.65 -12.54 3.11
N HIS A 83 3.67 -11.58 4.03
CA HIS A 83 2.63 -10.58 4.21
C HIS A 83 3.07 -9.30 3.50
N VAL A 84 2.25 -8.80 2.60
CA VAL A 84 2.56 -7.65 1.76
C VAL A 84 1.58 -6.53 2.03
N LEU A 85 2.09 -5.34 2.33
CA LEU A 85 1.32 -4.11 2.38
C LEU A 85 1.79 -3.19 1.27
N THR A 86 0.87 -2.77 0.40
CA THR A 86 1.14 -1.75 -0.62
C THR A 86 0.44 -0.45 -0.26
N GLN A 87 1.15 0.67 -0.40
CA GLN A 87 0.61 1.99 -0.12
C GLN A 87 0.74 2.87 -1.36
N ALA A 88 -0.41 3.36 -1.84
CA ALA A 88 -0.45 4.34 -2.92
C ALA A 88 0.17 5.66 -2.47
N VAL A 89 0.95 6.26 -3.36
CA VAL A 89 1.62 7.55 -3.15
C VAL A 89 1.28 8.52 -4.28
N ASN A 90 0.93 9.75 -3.90
CA ASN A 90 0.73 10.84 -4.83
C ASN A 90 2.09 11.34 -5.34
N LEU A 91 2.33 11.17 -6.64
CA LEU A 91 3.60 11.50 -7.27
C LEU A 91 3.80 13.00 -7.51
N HIS A 92 2.71 13.76 -7.66
CA HIS A 92 2.79 15.22 -7.80
C HIS A 92 3.54 15.85 -6.62
N ARG A 93 3.32 15.31 -5.41
CA ARG A 93 3.97 15.75 -4.16
C ARG A 93 5.40 15.23 -3.98
N THR A 94 5.77 14.15 -4.68
CA THR A 94 6.97 13.35 -4.33
C THR A 94 8.10 13.48 -5.35
N ILE A 95 7.78 13.69 -6.63
CA ILE A 95 8.76 13.64 -7.73
C ILE A 95 9.05 15.03 -8.29
N ILE A 96 8.12 15.96 -8.21
CA ILE A 96 8.25 17.26 -8.88
C ILE A 96 8.93 18.23 -7.91
N GLN A 97 10.08 18.79 -8.30
CA GLN A 97 10.71 19.92 -7.61
C GLN A 97 10.87 21.13 -8.56
N PRO A 98 10.36 22.32 -8.22
CA PRO A 98 9.47 22.58 -7.08
C PRO A 98 8.16 21.78 -7.24
N PRO A 99 7.50 21.34 -6.15
CA PRO A 99 6.23 20.64 -6.26
C PRO A 99 5.31 21.48 -7.13
N PHE A 100 4.81 20.91 -8.23
CA PHE A 100 3.80 21.60 -9.04
C PHE A 100 2.74 22.06 -8.05
N THR A 101 2.49 23.37 -7.96
CA THR A 101 1.44 23.89 -7.08
C THR A 101 0.18 23.10 -7.40
N GLU A 102 -0.36 22.40 -6.40
CA GLU A 102 -1.51 21.49 -6.53
C GLU A 102 -2.66 22.13 -7.31
N LYS A 103 -2.71 23.46 -7.29
CA LYS A 103 -3.59 24.36 -8.04
C LYS A 103 -3.65 24.15 -9.56
N TYR A 104 -2.58 23.65 -10.22
CA TYR A 104 -2.51 23.59 -11.69
C TYR A 104 -2.29 22.18 -12.26
N SER A 105 -2.28 21.14 -11.42
CA SER A 105 -2.08 19.77 -11.88
C SER A 105 -3.41 19.02 -11.90
N ILE A 106 -3.83 18.58 -13.09
CA ILE A 106 -5.07 17.85 -13.32
C ILE A 106 -4.71 16.43 -13.78
N GLY A 107 -5.41 15.43 -13.26
CA GLY A 107 -5.20 14.02 -13.59
C GLY A 107 -4.63 13.21 -12.43
N ASN A 108 -4.55 11.89 -12.63
CA ASN A 108 -4.08 10.95 -11.62
C ASN A 108 -2.62 10.57 -11.88
N LEU A 109 -1.70 11.03 -11.03
CA LEU A 109 -0.31 10.57 -11.03
C LEU A 109 0.02 9.88 -9.70
N VAL A 110 -0.15 8.56 -9.69
CA VAL A 110 -0.01 7.71 -8.49
C VAL A 110 0.95 6.56 -8.77
N SER A 111 1.81 6.26 -7.80
CA SER A 111 2.60 5.03 -7.75
C SER A 111 2.36 4.33 -6.41
N PHE A 112 3.15 3.31 -6.09
CA PHE A 112 3.03 2.54 -4.86
C PHE A 112 4.40 2.20 -4.30
N PHE A 113 4.51 2.17 -2.98
CA PHE A 113 5.60 1.44 -2.33
C PHE A 113 5.07 0.17 -1.67
N VAL A 114 5.99 -0.76 -1.42
CA VAL A 114 5.70 -2.08 -0.88
C VAL A 114 6.47 -2.23 0.42
N ALA A 115 5.77 -2.59 1.48
CA ALA A 115 6.35 -3.11 2.71
C ALA A 115 6.11 -4.63 2.76
N LYS A 116 7.13 -5.40 3.09
CA LYS A 116 7.09 -6.87 3.14
C LYS A 116 7.48 -7.35 4.51
N LEU A 117 6.76 -8.34 5.00
CA LEU A 117 7.07 -9.09 6.19
C LEU A 117 7.14 -10.58 5.81
N THR A 118 8.27 -11.22 6.07
CA THR A 118 8.48 -12.64 5.80
C THR A 118 8.51 -13.40 7.12
N VAL A 119 7.68 -14.42 7.25
CA VAL A 119 7.53 -15.23 8.47
C VAL A 119 7.51 -16.72 8.10
N HIS A 120 7.75 -17.59 9.08
CA HIS A 120 7.53 -19.03 8.92
C HIS A 120 6.04 -19.34 9.02
N ASP A 121 5.52 -20.26 8.18
CA ASP A 121 4.09 -20.60 8.04
C ASP A 121 3.40 -21.08 9.35
N HIS A 122 4.18 -21.42 10.38
CA HIS A 122 3.70 -21.89 11.68
C HIS A 122 3.99 -20.96 12.86
N GLU A 123 4.68 -19.83 12.65
CA GLU A 123 4.80 -18.82 13.70
C GLU A 123 3.57 -17.90 13.66
N GLU A 124 2.80 -17.86 14.75
CA GLU A 124 1.93 -16.72 15.04
C GLU A 124 2.84 -15.51 15.28
N ASP A 125 3.27 -14.85 14.19
CA ASP A 125 4.03 -13.62 14.33
C ASP A 125 3.09 -12.56 14.93
N LYS A 126 3.32 -12.26 16.21
CA LYS A 126 2.72 -11.10 16.86
C LYS A 126 3.47 -9.87 16.36
N THR A 127 3.31 -9.54 15.08
CA THR A 127 3.82 -8.29 14.53
C THR A 127 3.16 -7.15 15.30
N GLU A 128 3.95 -6.43 16.09
CA GLU A 128 3.40 -5.31 16.85
C GLU A 128 3.11 -4.12 15.93
N LEU A 129 2.18 -3.26 16.33
CA LEU A 129 1.82 -2.06 15.58
C LEU A 129 3.06 -1.20 15.22
N GLN A 130 4.07 -1.19 16.08
CA GLN A 130 5.29 -0.42 15.89
C GLN A 130 6.14 -0.98 14.75
N ASP A 131 6.28 -2.30 14.66
CA ASP A 131 7.02 -2.96 13.59
C ASP A 131 6.39 -2.66 12.23
N LEU A 132 5.06 -2.77 12.14
CA LEU A 132 4.32 -2.42 10.93
C LEU A 132 4.54 -0.96 10.52
N VAL A 133 4.50 -0.04 11.49
CA VAL A 133 4.76 1.39 11.24
C VAL A 133 6.20 1.61 10.79
N ASN A 134 7.17 0.89 11.34
CA ASN A 134 8.57 0.98 10.94
C ASN A 134 8.77 0.47 9.50
N TYR A 135 8.23 -0.69 9.15
CA TYR A 135 8.28 -1.22 7.79
C TYR A 135 7.64 -0.26 6.77
N LEU A 136 6.51 0.36 7.12
CA LEU A 136 5.88 1.38 6.27
C LEU A 136 6.77 2.62 6.09
N ARG A 137 7.43 3.08 7.16
CA ARG A 137 8.35 4.24 7.08
C ARG A 137 9.57 3.92 6.24
N GLU A 138 10.15 2.73 6.40
CA GLU A 138 11.30 2.28 5.62
C GLU A 138 10.94 2.14 4.14
N GLY A 139 9.83 1.49 3.81
CA GLY A 139 9.37 1.35 2.42
C GLY A 139 9.08 2.70 1.75
N ASN A 140 8.49 3.65 2.48
CA ASN A 140 8.27 5.02 1.97
C ASN A 140 9.60 5.77 1.78
N LYS A 141 10.57 5.60 2.68
CA LYS A 141 11.91 6.19 2.56
C LYS A 141 12.62 5.64 1.33
N GLU A 142 12.68 4.32 1.16
CA GLU A 142 13.26 3.66 0.00
C GLU A 142 12.61 4.15 -1.30
N PHE A 143 11.27 4.25 -1.30
CA PHE A 143 10.53 4.79 -2.43
C PHE A 143 10.99 6.19 -2.80
N ARG A 144 11.08 7.11 -1.83
CA ARG A 144 11.50 8.50 -2.07
C ARG A 144 12.96 8.60 -2.53
N GLU A 145 13.84 7.79 -1.95
CA GLU A 145 15.28 7.90 -2.20
C GLU A 145 15.71 7.22 -3.51
N ILE A 146 15.03 6.14 -3.91
CA ILE A 146 15.40 5.32 -5.06
C ILE A 146 14.35 5.42 -6.16
N LYS A 147 13.10 5.03 -5.88
CA LYS A 147 12.07 4.89 -6.93
C LYS A 147 11.60 6.23 -7.48
N ALA A 148 11.35 7.21 -6.62
CA ALA A 148 10.91 8.54 -7.01
C ALA A 148 11.95 9.23 -7.91
N LYS A 149 13.24 9.03 -7.64
CA LYS A 149 14.33 9.57 -8.48
C LYS A 149 14.37 8.94 -9.88
N ARG A 150 14.03 7.66 -10.02
CA ARG A 150 13.96 7.01 -11.35
C ARG A 150 12.90 7.65 -12.24
N PHE A 151 11.82 8.15 -11.65
CA PHE A 151 10.79 8.89 -12.37
C PHE A 151 11.19 10.32 -12.75
N GLN A 152 12.31 10.83 -12.25
CA GLN A 152 12.93 12.09 -12.70
C GLN A 152 14.02 11.86 -13.76
N GLY A 153 14.33 10.59 -14.08
CA GLY A 153 15.40 10.21 -15.00
C GLY A 153 15.02 10.35 -16.48
N HIS A 154 15.89 9.85 -17.36
CA HIS A 154 15.78 9.99 -18.82
C HIS A 154 14.55 9.27 -19.43
N HIS A 155 14.06 8.20 -18.80
CA HIS A 155 12.92 7.40 -19.27
C HIS A 155 11.85 7.19 -18.18
N PRO A 156 11.13 8.26 -17.78
CA PRO A 156 10.24 8.23 -16.63
C PRO A 156 9.03 7.30 -16.82
N CYS A 157 8.45 7.26 -18.04
CA CYS A 157 7.33 6.37 -18.36
C CYS A 157 7.75 4.89 -18.27
N GLN A 158 8.93 4.54 -18.79
CA GLN A 158 9.43 3.17 -18.72
C GLN A 158 9.68 2.74 -17.27
N ALA A 159 10.27 3.62 -16.46
CA ALA A 159 10.45 3.38 -15.03
C ALA A 159 9.11 3.15 -14.31
N PHE A 160 8.06 3.90 -14.69
CA PHE A 160 6.71 3.74 -14.16
C PHE A 160 6.09 2.39 -14.52
N PHE A 161 6.11 2.01 -15.80
CA PHE A 161 5.57 0.73 -16.25
C PHE A 161 6.33 -0.45 -15.63
N GLN A 162 7.66 -0.35 -15.50
CA GLN A 162 8.44 -1.38 -14.84
C GLN A 162 8.07 -1.50 -13.36
N SER A 163 7.95 -0.38 -12.64
CA SER A 163 7.53 -0.42 -11.23
C SER A 163 6.13 -1.02 -11.05
N SER A 164 5.22 -0.77 -11.99
CA SER A 164 3.87 -1.33 -11.98
C SER A 164 3.89 -2.84 -12.26
N LYS A 165 4.71 -3.28 -13.22
CA LYS A 165 4.92 -4.69 -13.54
C LYS A 165 5.53 -5.45 -12.36
N ASP A 166 6.55 -4.87 -11.70
CA ASP A 166 7.20 -5.47 -10.54
C ASP A 166 6.23 -5.64 -9.36
N ALA A 167 5.36 -4.64 -9.13
CA ALA A 167 4.32 -4.71 -8.11
C ALA A 167 3.26 -5.78 -8.43
N GLY A 168 2.81 -5.86 -9.68
CA GLY A 168 1.87 -6.90 -10.12
C GLY A 168 2.46 -8.31 -9.98
N ASN A 169 3.71 -8.50 -10.42
CA ASN A 169 4.42 -9.77 -10.27
C ASN A 169 4.61 -10.19 -8.82
N LEU A 170 4.80 -9.25 -7.91
CA LEU A 170 4.89 -9.53 -6.47
C LEU A 170 3.54 -10.01 -5.91
N ILE A 171 2.46 -9.30 -6.26
CA ILE A 171 1.11 -9.62 -5.78
C ILE A 171 0.64 -11.00 -6.25
N LEU A 172 1.09 -11.44 -7.43
CA LEU A 172 0.73 -12.74 -8.01
C LEU A 172 1.57 -13.92 -7.49
N ARG A 173 2.54 -13.69 -6.59
CA ARG A 173 3.36 -14.80 -6.08
C ARG A 173 2.58 -15.68 -5.11
N LYS A 174 2.82 -16.98 -5.20
CA LYS A 174 2.15 -18.00 -4.36
C LYS A 174 2.55 -17.95 -2.88
N ASP A 175 3.73 -17.41 -2.57
CA ASP A 175 4.21 -17.24 -1.20
C ASP A 175 3.59 -16.01 -0.51
N VAL A 176 2.84 -15.17 -1.24
CA VAL A 176 2.11 -14.05 -0.63
C VAL A 176 0.77 -14.55 -0.10
N VAL A 177 0.71 -14.76 1.21
CA VAL A 177 -0.48 -15.29 1.90
C VAL A 177 -1.45 -14.19 2.32
N ASN A 178 -0.97 -12.96 2.52
CA ASN A 178 -1.78 -11.81 2.90
C ASN A 178 -1.36 -10.57 2.12
N LEU A 179 -2.34 -9.91 1.50
CA LEU A 179 -2.15 -8.67 0.76
C LEU A 179 -3.08 -7.59 1.29
N LEU A 180 -2.50 -6.49 1.76
CA LEU A 180 -3.23 -5.27 2.12
C LEU A 180 -2.86 -4.15 1.15
N ILE A 181 -3.86 -3.59 0.46
CA ILE A 181 -3.68 -2.46 -0.45
C ILE A 181 -4.32 -1.23 0.19
N CYS A 182 -3.50 -0.22 0.47
CA CYS A 182 -3.91 1.02 1.13
C CYS A 182 -3.81 2.19 0.15
N SER A 183 -4.88 2.98 0.07
CA SER A 183 -4.85 4.30 -0.56
C SER A 183 -5.34 5.34 0.44
N SER A 184 -4.55 6.40 0.66
CA SER A 184 -4.89 7.44 1.62
C SER A 184 -5.38 8.67 0.88
N TRP A 185 -6.61 9.08 1.20
CA TRP A 185 -7.24 10.31 0.71
C TRP A 185 -7.20 11.42 1.77
N CYS A 186 -6.46 11.21 2.86
CA CYS A 186 -6.22 12.24 3.86
C CYS A 186 -5.48 13.43 3.22
N ASN A 187 -5.81 14.65 3.66
CA ASN A 187 -5.18 15.89 3.20
C ASN A 187 -5.38 16.19 1.69
N PHE A 188 -6.49 15.73 1.10
CA PHE A 188 -6.92 16.13 -0.24
C PHE A 188 -7.83 17.38 -0.24
N GLY A 189 -8.21 17.90 0.94
CA GLY A 189 -9.04 19.11 1.04
C GLY A 189 -10.51 18.92 0.66
N PHE A 190 -10.98 17.68 0.46
CA PHE A 190 -12.37 17.40 0.07
C PHE A 190 -13.41 18.01 1.02
N TYR A 191 -13.10 18.09 2.31
CA TYR A 191 -14.01 18.63 3.32
C TYR A 191 -13.97 20.17 3.42
N ASP A 192 -13.02 20.83 2.75
CA ASP A 192 -12.88 22.29 2.73
C ASP A 192 -13.62 22.92 1.53
N VAL A 193 -14.24 22.10 0.68
CA VAL A 193 -14.96 22.56 -0.51
C VAL A 193 -16.34 23.08 -0.11
N ASP A 194 -16.59 24.35 -0.46
CA ASP A 194 -17.88 25.02 -0.32
C ASP A 194 -18.34 25.48 -1.71
N PHE A 195 -19.53 25.05 -2.12
CA PHE A 195 -20.10 25.40 -3.42
C PHE A 195 -21.03 26.64 -3.35
N GLY A 196 -21.15 27.29 -2.18
CA GLY A 196 -22.02 28.44 -1.94
C GLY A 196 -23.30 28.09 -1.20
#